data_AF-A0A7Y3E730-F1
#
_entry.id   AF-A0A7Y3E730-F1
#
_cell.length_a   1.000
_cell.length_b   1.000
_cell.length_c   1.000
_cell.angle_alpha   90.00
_cell.angle_beta   90.00
_cell.angle_gamma   90.00
#
_symmetry.space_group_name_H-M   'P 1'
#
loop_
_entity.id
_entity.type
_entity.pdbx_description
1 polymer ?
#
loop_
_entity_poly.entity_id
_entity_poly.type
_entity_poly.pdbx_seq_one_letter_code
_entity_poly.pdbx_strand_id
1 'polypeptide(L)'
;MKPVYVIMGVSGSGKTTVGKLLADKLRLPFFDADNFHPKSNVKKMSSGIPLTDEDRQPWLKTLSEKVTKWMREKGAVLACSALKESYRQILSSGNDIRWVVLNGSYDTILNRMQDRQGHYMGADMLKSQFEALELPDYGLLLDVDKSPILLVSEILKDAISTKKSTLGIIGLGVMGRNLAHNVLSHGISVSVYNRPDGDEVDMVTDFLAEADTPLAHGFITYPEFIQSLKIPRKILLMIPAGPIVDSVLLKIQPHLSTGDILMDGGNSHFEDTMRRFEYYKKLGIEYMGIGISGGSEGALKGPSMMAGGSTEAYRKIQPVLETITAKDIKQKPCAAHLGPNGAGHFVKMVHNGIEYAEMQLLAEVYSLLRLDKDNVSVSKILAEWSETELSSYLLGIAADILVYKDGDEFLIDKISDKASNKGTGGWSTKAAVDLGIPATMMSNALFARYLSSFKELREKVSQDSLKIDRSIEIKTLKEAYQFARLINHYQGFDLIMKASYEFGWKIDPAEIARIWTNGCIIKSELIYRLHDRFSKNTDLWADKELISDLNRMEGSAHSIINFGMDQRISLPCLSAALQFWYGITTGKSTANLIQAQRDYFGAHTYERTDTNGPHTTNWTSNG
;
A
#
# COMPACT_ATOMS: atom_id res chain seq x y z
N MET A 1 -22.78 24.39 1.11
CA MET A 1 -22.81 25.80 1.54
C MET A 1 -21.38 26.34 1.53
N LYS A 2 -21.18 27.63 1.25
CA LYS A 2 -19.87 28.30 1.28
C LYS A 2 -19.52 28.72 2.71
N PRO A 3 -18.22 28.75 3.09
CA PRO A 3 -17.82 29.05 4.45
C PRO A 3 -18.09 30.52 4.81
N VAL A 4 -18.57 30.76 6.03
CA VAL A 4 -18.60 32.10 6.65
C VAL A 4 -17.74 32.04 7.91
N TYR A 5 -16.74 32.92 7.97
CA TYR A 5 -15.88 33.12 9.13
C TYR A 5 -16.39 34.30 9.93
N VAL A 6 -16.62 34.13 11.23
CA VAL A 6 -16.94 35.24 12.13
C VAL A 6 -15.74 35.47 13.06
N ILE A 7 -15.11 36.62 12.89
CA ILE A 7 -14.00 37.07 13.74
C ILE A 7 -14.59 37.87 14.89
N MET A 8 -14.62 37.28 16.09
CA MET A 8 -15.16 37.90 17.29
C MET A 8 -14.09 38.31 18.30
N GLY A 9 -14.47 39.19 19.22
CA GLY A 9 -13.61 39.76 20.26
C GLY A 9 -14.06 41.17 20.64
N VAL A 10 -13.52 41.72 21.71
CA VAL A 10 -13.81 43.10 22.14
C VAL A 10 -13.25 44.15 21.16
N SER A 11 -13.69 45.40 21.27
CA SER A 11 -13.12 46.52 20.51
C SER A 11 -11.62 46.62 20.77
N GLY A 12 -10.84 47.00 19.75
CA GLY A 12 -9.38 47.03 19.85
C GLY A 12 -8.66 45.69 19.68
N SER A 13 -9.36 44.54 19.72
CA SER A 13 -8.73 43.20 19.58
C SER A 13 -8.15 42.90 18.19
N GLY A 14 -8.44 43.72 17.19
CA GLY A 14 -7.90 43.57 15.82
C GLY A 14 -8.84 42.87 14.82
N LYS A 15 -10.12 42.62 15.18
CA LYS A 15 -11.11 41.92 14.33
C LYS A 15 -11.13 42.40 12.87
N THR A 16 -11.26 43.71 12.65
CA THR A 16 -11.35 44.30 11.29
C THR A 16 -10.05 44.10 10.51
N THR A 17 -8.89 44.22 11.17
CA THR A 17 -7.57 44.02 10.54
C THR A 17 -7.36 42.55 10.15
N VAL A 18 -7.56 41.63 11.10
CA VAL A 18 -7.45 40.17 10.87
C VAL A 18 -8.48 39.73 9.83
N GLY A 19 -9.72 40.21 9.91
CA GLY A 19 -10.80 39.87 9.01
C GLY A 19 -10.55 40.32 7.57
N LYS A 20 -10.02 41.53 7.34
CA LYS A 20 -9.63 42.00 6.00
C LYS A 20 -8.49 41.16 5.41
N LEU A 21 -7.43 40.94 6.19
CA LEU A 21 -6.30 40.12 5.74
C LEU A 21 -6.72 38.67 5.42
N LEU A 22 -7.59 38.08 6.25
CA LEU A 22 -8.14 36.75 6.01
C LEU A 22 -9.01 36.71 4.75
N ALA A 23 -9.87 37.71 4.57
CA ALA A 23 -10.73 37.84 3.39
C ALA A 23 -9.92 37.92 2.09
N ASP A 24 -8.84 38.71 2.09
CA ASP A 24 -7.93 38.83 0.95
C ASP A 24 -7.24 37.49 0.64
N LYS A 25 -6.75 36.78 1.67
CA LYS A 25 -6.11 35.46 1.51
C LYS A 25 -7.07 34.39 1.01
N LEU A 26 -8.31 34.40 1.49
CA LEU A 26 -9.35 33.44 1.10
C LEU A 26 -10.13 33.84 -0.16
N ARG A 27 -9.89 35.03 -0.71
CA ARG A 27 -10.67 35.64 -1.80
C ARG A 27 -12.18 35.68 -1.50
N LEU A 28 -12.53 36.00 -0.25
CA LEU A 28 -13.91 36.15 0.22
C LEU A 28 -14.25 37.64 0.43
N PRO A 29 -15.52 38.05 0.32
CA PRO A 29 -15.91 39.41 0.70
C PRO A 29 -15.79 39.62 2.22
N PHE A 30 -15.25 40.77 2.61
CA PHE A 30 -15.18 41.23 4.00
C PHE A 30 -16.36 42.12 4.35
N PHE A 31 -16.95 41.91 5.53
CA PHE A 31 -17.98 42.77 6.10
C PHE A 31 -17.66 43.12 7.55
N ASP A 32 -17.93 44.36 7.94
CA ASP A 32 -17.85 44.81 9.33
C ASP A 32 -19.26 44.92 9.90
N ALA A 33 -19.53 44.24 11.00
CA ALA A 33 -20.86 44.14 11.60
C ALA A 33 -21.40 45.52 12.05
N ASP A 34 -20.50 46.44 12.40
CA ASP A 34 -20.88 47.79 12.86
C ASP A 34 -21.59 48.59 11.75
N ASN A 35 -21.33 48.27 10.47
CA ASN A 35 -21.98 48.90 9.32
C ASN A 35 -23.47 48.53 9.16
N PHE A 36 -23.95 47.54 9.91
CA PHE A 36 -25.33 47.05 9.83
C PHE A 36 -26.20 47.52 11.01
N HIS A 37 -25.67 48.38 11.89
CA HIS A 37 -26.48 48.94 12.97
C HIS A 37 -27.59 49.86 12.44
N PRO A 38 -28.79 49.82 13.03
CA PRO A 38 -29.83 50.79 12.71
C PRO A 38 -29.41 52.20 13.15
N LYS A 39 -29.95 53.23 12.48
CA LYS A 39 -29.61 54.65 12.77
C LYS A 39 -29.82 55.03 14.24
N SER A 40 -30.80 54.43 14.92
CA SER A 40 -31.05 54.59 16.35
C SER A 40 -29.86 54.14 17.21
N ASN A 41 -29.26 52.98 16.89
CA ASN A 41 -28.12 52.44 17.63
C ASN A 41 -26.86 53.27 17.39
N VAL A 42 -26.63 53.69 16.15
CA VAL A 42 -25.49 54.58 15.82
C VAL A 42 -25.60 55.89 16.60
N LYS A 43 -26.79 56.51 16.64
CA LYS A 43 -27.03 57.74 17.40
C LYS A 43 -26.78 57.54 18.90
N LYS A 44 -27.30 56.45 19.48
CA LYS A 44 -27.12 56.12 20.90
C LYS A 44 -25.64 55.93 21.28
N MET A 45 -24.90 55.16 20.48
CA MET A 45 -23.47 54.95 20.66
C MET A 45 -22.65 56.23 20.46
N SER A 46 -22.99 57.06 19.47
CA SER A 46 -22.30 58.35 19.24
C SER A 46 -22.48 59.35 20.38
N SER A 47 -23.53 59.20 21.20
CA SER A 47 -23.77 59.99 22.40
C SER A 47 -23.14 59.38 23.66
N GLY A 48 -22.31 58.35 23.53
CA GLY A 48 -21.64 57.68 24.64
C GLY A 48 -22.53 56.74 25.46
N ILE A 49 -23.76 56.47 24.99
CA ILE A 49 -24.71 55.61 25.69
C ILE A 49 -24.55 54.16 25.17
N PRO A 50 -24.24 53.19 26.04
CA PRO A 50 -24.12 51.80 25.63
C PRO A 50 -25.47 51.22 25.19
N LEU A 51 -25.44 50.33 24.20
CA LEU A 51 -26.64 49.60 23.77
C LEU A 51 -27.03 48.55 24.83
N THR A 52 -28.32 48.31 25.00
CA THR A 52 -28.87 47.18 25.77
C THR A 52 -28.99 45.93 24.88
N ASP A 53 -29.36 44.79 25.47
CA ASP A 53 -29.59 43.55 24.71
C ASP A 53 -30.79 43.72 23.75
N GLU A 54 -31.84 44.45 24.17
CA GLU A 54 -33.00 44.79 23.36
C GLU A 54 -32.63 45.67 22.15
N ASP A 55 -31.76 46.66 22.34
CA ASP A 55 -31.27 47.51 21.25
C ASP A 55 -30.53 46.70 20.18
N ARG A 56 -29.87 45.60 20.57
CA ARG A 56 -29.06 44.76 19.66
C ARG A 56 -29.88 43.73 18.88
N GLN A 57 -31.10 43.39 19.32
CA GLN A 57 -31.92 42.36 18.68
C GLN A 57 -32.16 42.58 17.16
N PRO A 58 -32.57 43.78 16.70
CA PRO A 58 -32.80 44.01 15.26
C PRO A 58 -31.52 43.88 14.42
N TRP A 59 -30.39 44.29 14.99
CA TRP A 59 -29.07 44.20 14.36
C TRP A 59 -28.61 42.75 14.21
N LEU A 60 -28.72 41.94 15.27
CA LEU A 60 -28.36 40.51 15.25
C LEU A 60 -29.21 39.73 14.24
N LYS A 61 -30.51 39.99 14.18
CA LYS A 61 -31.41 39.36 13.20
C LYS A 61 -31.00 39.69 11.76
N THR A 62 -30.68 40.96 11.51
CA THR A 62 -30.20 41.41 10.19
C THR A 62 -28.92 40.68 9.80
N LEU A 63 -27.96 40.55 10.72
CA LEU A 63 -26.71 39.84 10.46
C LEU A 63 -26.93 38.35 10.23
N SER A 64 -27.81 37.68 10.99
CA SER A 64 -28.16 36.28 10.80
C SER A 64 -28.73 36.01 9.39
N GLU A 65 -29.63 36.87 8.92
CA GLU A 65 -30.20 36.79 7.56
C GLU A 65 -29.10 36.97 6.49
N LYS A 66 -28.17 37.91 6.72
CA LYS A 66 -27.01 38.12 5.83
C LYS A 66 -26.06 36.93 5.82
N VAL A 67 -25.72 36.35 6.98
CA VAL A 67 -24.89 35.15 7.07
C VAL A 67 -25.50 34.00 6.28
N THR A 68 -26.80 33.75 6.48
CA THR A 68 -27.54 32.73 5.74
C THR A 68 -27.47 32.98 4.22
N LYS A 69 -27.62 34.24 3.80
CA LYS A 69 -27.49 34.62 2.39
C LYS A 69 -26.07 34.40 1.85
N TRP A 70 -25.04 34.86 2.57
CA TRP A 70 -23.64 34.75 2.14
C TRP A 70 -23.18 33.29 2.02
N MET A 71 -23.65 32.40 2.90
CA MET A 71 -23.39 30.96 2.81
C MET A 71 -23.97 30.31 1.55
N ARG A 72 -25.06 30.84 0.99
CA ARG A 72 -25.64 30.37 -0.28
C ARG A 72 -24.95 30.96 -1.50
N GLU A 73 -24.31 32.12 -1.35
CA GLU A 73 -23.64 32.84 -2.43
C GLU A 73 -22.12 32.53 -2.46
N LYS A 74 -21.29 33.45 -1.99
CA LYS A 74 -19.82 33.40 -2.14
C LYS A 74 -19.07 33.01 -0.88
N GLY A 75 -19.73 32.88 0.27
CA GLY A 75 -19.08 32.89 1.58
C GLY A 75 -18.72 34.32 2.02
N ALA A 76 -18.23 34.49 3.24
CA ALA A 76 -17.87 35.81 3.77
C ALA A 76 -16.89 35.72 4.96
N VAL A 77 -16.21 36.83 5.24
CA VAL A 77 -15.55 37.07 6.53
C VAL A 77 -16.25 38.25 7.20
N LEU A 78 -16.80 38.02 8.40
CA LEU A 78 -17.53 39.01 9.18
C LEU A 78 -16.75 39.34 10.46
N ALA A 79 -16.34 40.59 10.64
CA ALA A 79 -15.88 41.08 11.94
C ALA A 79 -17.10 41.44 12.79
N CYS A 80 -17.29 40.82 13.96
CA CYS A 80 -18.48 41.03 14.79
C CYS A 80 -18.19 40.97 16.28
N SER A 81 -18.69 41.96 17.04
CA SER A 81 -18.61 41.98 18.51
C SER A 81 -19.73 41.11 19.12
N ALA A 82 -19.75 39.81 18.78
CA ALA A 82 -20.70 38.81 19.28
C ALA A 82 -20.30 38.29 20.67
N LEU A 83 -20.30 39.19 21.66
CA LEU A 83 -19.68 38.96 22.97
C LEU A 83 -20.42 37.96 23.86
N LYS A 84 -21.75 37.85 23.74
CA LYS A 84 -22.59 36.91 24.52
C LYS A 84 -22.98 35.66 23.71
N GLU A 85 -23.17 34.53 24.38
CA GLU A 85 -23.63 33.28 23.77
C GLU A 85 -25.00 33.45 23.12
N SER A 86 -25.91 34.18 23.76
CA SER A 86 -27.22 34.50 23.20
C SER A 86 -27.12 35.22 21.85
N TYR A 87 -26.09 36.05 21.64
CA TYR A 87 -25.86 36.74 20.37
C TYR A 87 -25.34 35.78 19.30
N ARG A 88 -24.43 34.88 19.68
CA ARG A 88 -23.85 33.89 18.79
C ARG A 88 -24.91 32.89 18.32
N GLN A 89 -25.80 32.45 19.20
CA GLN A 89 -26.92 31.57 18.84
C GLN A 89 -27.86 32.24 17.82
N ILE A 90 -28.21 33.52 18.03
CA ILE A 90 -29.03 34.28 17.07
C ILE A 90 -28.29 34.44 15.74
N LEU A 91 -27.00 34.79 15.77
CA LEU A 91 -26.20 35.01 14.56
C LEU A 91 -25.99 33.72 13.75
N SER A 92 -25.79 32.60 14.44
CA SER A 92 -25.67 31.27 13.85
C SER A 92 -26.99 30.82 13.23
N SER A 93 -28.11 30.93 13.95
CA SER A 93 -29.44 30.51 13.45
C SER A 93 -29.44 29.11 12.82
N GLY A 94 -28.73 28.16 13.44
CA GLY A 94 -28.55 26.79 12.96
C GLY A 94 -27.57 26.61 11.79
N ASN A 95 -26.90 27.67 11.33
CA ASN A 95 -25.86 27.60 10.31
C ASN A 95 -24.49 27.24 10.91
N ASP A 96 -23.70 26.49 10.13
CA ASP A 96 -22.34 26.06 10.47
C ASP A 96 -21.30 27.18 10.22
N ILE A 97 -21.20 28.10 11.17
CA ILE A 97 -20.27 29.24 11.14
C ILE A 97 -18.89 28.82 11.68
N ARG A 98 -17.82 29.25 10.99
CA ARG A 98 -16.45 29.11 11.50
C ARG A 98 -16.13 30.27 12.43
N TRP A 99 -16.15 30.00 13.74
CA TRP A 99 -15.84 30.99 14.77
C TRP A 99 -14.33 31.14 14.96
N VAL A 100 -13.87 32.39 14.95
CA VAL A 100 -12.51 32.77 15.33
C VAL A 100 -12.61 33.78 16.47
N VAL A 101 -12.08 33.44 17.64
CA VAL A 101 -12.19 34.23 18.86
C VAL A 101 -10.85 34.89 19.16
N LEU A 102 -10.79 36.21 18.99
CA LEU A 102 -9.63 37.01 19.34
C LEU A 102 -9.70 37.38 20.83
N ASN A 103 -8.85 36.75 21.63
CA ASN A 103 -8.82 36.90 23.09
C ASN A 103 -7.53 37.59 23.55
N GLY A 104 -7.65 38.51 24.51
CA GLY A 104 -6.52 39.27 25.05
C GLY A 104 -6.84 39.88 26.39
N SER A 105 -5.79 40.23 27.15
CA SER A 105 -5.94 40.90 28.43
C SER A 105 -6.53 42.31 28.27
N TYR A 106 -7.21 42.81 29.32
CA TYR A 106 -7.72 44.18 29.33
C TYR A 106 -6.62 45.21 29.07
N ASP A 107 -5.48 45.05 29.73
CA ASP A 107 -4.34 45.97 29.63
C ASP A 107 -3.73 45.99 28.22
N THR A 108 -3.56 44.81 27.60
CA THR A 108 -3.08 44.69 26.21
C THR A 108 -3.98 45.47 25.26
N ILE A 109 -5.30 45.33 25.41
CA ILE A 109 -6.27 45.96 24.50
C ILE A 109 -6.40 47.45 24.77
N LEU A 110 -6.36 47.87 26.05
CA LEU A 110 -6.38 49.28 26.44
C LEU A 110 -5.17 50.03 25.87
N ASN A 111 -3.96 49.48 26.01
CA ASN A 111 -2.73 50.06 25.45
C ASN A 111 -2.84 50.22 23.92
N ARG A 112 -3.32 49.18 23.22
CA ARG A 112 -3.56 49.22 21.76
C ARG A 112 -4.59 50.25 21.33
N MET A 113 -5.56 50.58 22.18
CA MET A 113 -6.56 51.60 21.92
C MET A 113 -6.02 53.02 22.16
N GLN A 114 -5.20 53.20 23.20
CA GLN A 114 -4.56 54.48 23.53
C GLN A 114 -3.51 54.91 22.48
N ASP A 115 -2.80 53.96 21.89
CA ASP A 115 -1.80 54.22 20.84
C ASP A 115 -2.41 54.61 19.48
N ARG A 116 -3.74 54.53 19.30
CA ARG A 116 -4.41 54.89 18.05
C ARG A 116 -4.74 56.37 18.00
N GLN A 117 -4.10 57.11 17.09
CA GLN A 117 -4.52 58.47 16.77
C GLN A 117 -5.89 58.48 16.06
N GLY A 118 -6.87 59.16 16.64
CA GLY A 118 -8.11 59.56 15.96
C GLY A 118 -9.37 58.72 16.20
N HIS A 119 -9.43 57.82 17.19
CA HIS A 119 -10.69 57.15 17.59
C HIS A 119 -10.94 57.29 19.10
N TYR A 120 -11.89 58.15 19.47
CA TYR A 120 -12.34 58.37 20.85
C TYR A 120 -13.30 57.24 21.27
N MET A 121 -12.76 56.06 21.62
CA MET A 121 -13.47 55.08 22.45
C MET A 121 -12.82 55.06 23.83
N GLY A 122 -13.55 55.49 24.86
CA GLY A 122 -13.04 55.61 26.23
C GLY A 122 -12.87 54.27 26.96
N ALA A 123 -11.99 54.25 27.97
CA ALA A 123 -11.68 53.07 28.81
C ALA A 123 -12.93 52.44 29.45
N ASP A 124 -13.95 53.24 29.75
CA ASP A 124 -15.24 52.80 30.32
C ASP A 124 -16.02 51.88 29.38
N MET A 125 -15.94 52.11 28.07
CA MET A 125 -16.62 51.29 27.07
C MET A 125 -15.93 49.95 26.90
N LEU A 126 -14.59 49.91 26.95
CA LEU A 126 -13.82 48.68 26.93
C LEU A 126 -14.15 47.81 28.15
N LYS A 127 -14.27 48.43 29.33
CA LYS A 127 -14.65 47.74 30.57
C LYS A 127 -16.01 47.03 30.42
N SER A 128 -17.01 47.73 29.89
CA SER A 128 -18.34 47.15 29.66
C SER A 128 -18.34 45.97 28.66
N GLN A 129 -17.40 45.94 27.72
CA GLN A 129 -17.28 44.84 26.76
C GLN A 129 -16.60 43.61 27.35
N PHE A 130 -15.61 43.80 28.22
CA PHE A 130 -15.02 42.70 28.99
C PHE A 130 -16.01 42.10 30.00
N GLU A 131 -16.83 42.92 30.65
CA GLU A 131 -17.91 42.46 31.53
C GLU A 131 -18.99 41.66 30.77
N ALA A 132 -19.20 41.96 29.49
CA ALA A 132 -20.15 41.27 28.62
C ALA A 132 -19.54 40.10 27.81
N LEU A 133 -18.23 39.86 27.89
CA LEU A 133 -17.54 38.84 27.10
C LEU A 133 -17.72 37.45 27.73
N GLU A 134 -18.52 36.62 27.08
CA GLU A 134 -18.66 35.19 27.36
C GLU A 134 -17.83 34.41 26.34
N LEU A 135 -16.67 33.88 26.75
CA LEU A 135 -15.81 33.09 25.87
C LEU A 135 -16.47 31.74 25.55
N PRO A 136 -16.65 31.39 24.26
CA PRO A 136 -17.19 30.09 23.88
C PRO A 136 -16.16 28.98 24.07
N ASP A 137 -16.63 27.75 24.30
CA ASP A 137 -15.83 26.51 24.30
C ASP A 137 -15.67 25.91 22.88
N TYR A 138 -16.14 26.64 21.87
CA TYR A 138 -16.09 26.29 20.45
C TYR A 138 -15.43 27.40 19.61
N GLY A 139 -14.95 27.00 18.42
CA GLY A 139 -14.23 27.90 17.52
C GLY A 139 -12.73 27.98 17.80
N LEU A 140 -12.01 28.68 16.93
CA LEU A 140 -10.57 28.86 17.03
C LEU A 140 -10.24 30.04 17.94
N LEU A 141 -9.81 29.77 19.17
CA LEU A 141 -9.35 30.78 20.13
C LEU A 141 -7.92 31.20 19.81
N LEU A 142 -7.71 32.50 19.58
CA LEU A 142 -6.41 33.07 19.22
C LEU A 142 -6.03 34.21 20.15
N ASP A 143 -4.77 34.20 20.58
CA ASP A 143 -4.19 35.24 21.42
C ASP A 143 -3.85 36.49 20.60
N VAL A 144 -4.46 37.62 20.95
CA VAL A 144 -4.25 38.88 20.25
C VAL A 144 -2.82 39.41 20.35
N ASP A 145 -1.99 38.93 21.28
CA ASP A 145 -0.57 39.31 21.38
C ASP A 145 0.23 38.94 20.12
N LYS A 146 -0.25 37.99 19.33
CA LYS A 146 0.32 37.65 18.01
C LYS A 146 0.04 38.73 16.98
N SER A 147 0.94 38.84 15.99
CA SER A 147 0.72 39.76 14.86
C SER A 147 -0.49 39.31 14.00
N PRO A 148 -1.20 40.24 13.34
CA PRO A 148 -2.33 39.88 12.48
C PRO A 148 -2.00 38.87 11.38
N ILE A 149 -0.76 38.86 10.88
CA ILE A 149 -0.30 37.90 9.86
C ILE A 149 -0.22 36.49 10.45
N LEU A 150 0.31 36.33 11.66
CA LEU A 150 0.39 35.03 12.35
C LEU A 150 -1.00 34.52 12.69
N LEU A 151 -1.89 35.39 13.19
CA LEU A 151 -3.29 35.07 13.44
C LEU A 151 -3.98 34.52 12.18
N VAL A 152 -3.81 35.19 11.04
CA VAL A 152 -4.36 34.71 9.75
C VAL A 152 -3.76 33.36 9.34
N SER A 153 -2.46 33.15 9.55
CA SER A 153 -1.82 31.86 9.26
C SER A 153 -2.44 30.71 10.07
N GLU A 154 -2.71 30.92 11.36
CA GLU A 154 -3.36 29.94 12.23
C GLU A 154 -4.81 29.64 11.79
N ILE A 155 -5.57 30.67 11.41
CA ILE A 155 -6.93 30.49 10.86
C ILE A 155 -6.90 29.67 9.57
N LEU A 156 -5.93 29.91 8.69
CA LEU A 156 -5.79 29.15 7.44
C LEU A 156 -5.41 27.69 7.69
N LYS A 157 -4.55 27.41 8.67
CA LYS A 157 -4.20 26.04 9.08
C LYS A 157 -5.42 25.27 9.60
N ASP A 158 -6.21 25.89 10.49
CA ASP A 158 -7.46 25.32 10.98
C ASP A 158 -8.47 25.07 9.84
N ALA A 159 -8.57 26.02 8.89
CA ALA A 159 -9.44 25.87 7.74
C ALA A 159 -9.08 24.67 6.84
N ILE A 160 -7.80 24.35 6.70
CA ILE A 160 -7.28 23.19 5.93
C ILE A 160 -7.54 21.87 6.68
N SER A 161 -7.41 21.87 8.01
CA SER A 161 -7.68 20.72 8.91
C SER A 161 -9.11 20.13 8.76
N THR A 162 -10.08 20.94 8.31
CA THR A 162 -11.49 20.50 8.18
C THR A 162 -11.80 19.53 7.01
N LYS A 163 -10.89 19.33 6.03
CA LYS A 163 -11.09 18.34 4.95
C LYS A 163 -10.30 17.07 5.25
N LYS A 164 -10.95 16.11 5.90
CA LYS A 164 -10.31 14.84 6.25
C LYS A 164 -10.00 13.95 5.04
N SER A 165 -8.83 13.32 5.04
CA SER A 165 -8.39 12.38 3.99
C SER A 165 -9.16 11.05 4.05
N THR A 166 -9.31 10.42 2.89
CA THR A 166 -9.97 9.11 2.76
C THR A 166 -9.04 7.96 3.13
N LEU A 167 -7.73 8.10 2.84
CA LEU A 167 -6.69 7.12 3.15
C LEU A 167 -5.50 7.81 3.84
N GLY A 168 -4.93 7.14 4.83
CA GLY A 168 -3.64 7.48 5.42
C GLY A 168 -2.56 6.50 4.94
N ILE A 169 -1.36 6.99 4.62
CA ILE A 169 -0.19 6.15 4.28
C ILE A 169 0.96 6.49 5.23
N ILE A 170 1.48 5.48 5.93
CA ILE A 170 2.68 5.57 6.77
C ILE A 170 3.85 4.94 6.01
N GLY A 171 4.88 5.72 5.73
CA GLY A 171 6.08 5.29 5.01
C GLY A 171 6.10 5.77 3.56
N LEU A 172 7.06 6.64 3.24
CA LEU A 172 7.24 7.26 1.92
C LEU A 172 8.45 6.74 1.15
N GLY A 173 8.86 5.49 1.41
CA GLY A 173 9.78 4.79 0.51
C GLY A 173 9.21 4.65 -0.91
N VAL A 174 9.99 4.13 -1.85
CA VAL A 174 9.63 4.03 -3.28
C VAL A 174 8.20 3.51 -3.52
N MET A 175 7.78 2.46 -2.81
CA MET A 175 6.42 1.91 -2.98
C MET A 175 5.33 2.81 -2.38
N GLY A 176 5.53 3.31 -1.15
CA GLY A 176 4.54 4.15 -0.47
C GLY A 176 4.32 5.50 -1.16
N ARG A 177 5.40 6.12 -1.64
CA ARG A 177 5.35 7.36 -2.43
C ARG A 177 4.55 7.18 -3.72
N ASN A 178 4.87 6.14 -4.51
CA ASN A 178 4.17 5.86 -5.76
C ASN A 178 2.70 5.48 -5.56
N LEU A 179 2.37 4.71 -4.51
CA LEU A 179 0.97 4.44 -4.14
C LEU A 179 0.22 5.70 -3.74
N ALA A 180 0.85 6.62 -3.01
CA ALA A 180 0.23 7.89 -2.65
C ALA A 180 -0.08 8.73 -3.90
N HIS A 181 0.84 8.82 -4.87
CA HIS A 181 0.58 9.47 -6.15
C HIS A 181 -0.53 8.77 -6.96
N ASN A 182 -0.59 7.44 -6.95
CA ASN A 182 -1.67 6.68 -7.60
C ASN A 182 -3.04 7.00 -6.97
N VAL A 183 -3.13 7.03 -5.65
CA VAL A 183 -4.37 7.40 -4.94
C VAL A 183 -4.79 8.83 -5.31
N LEU A 184 -3.85 9.76 -5.35
CA LEU A 184 -4.09 11.16 -5.71
C LEU A 184 -4.53 11.35 -7.16
N SER A 185 -3.94 10.60 -8.11
CA SER A 185 -4.29 10.69 -9.53
C SER A 185 -5.73 10.24 -9.81
N HIS A 186 -6.32 9.43 -8.92
CA HIS A 186 -7.71 9.03 -8.93
C HIS A 186 -8.65 9.97 -8.15
N GLY A 187 -8.16 11.14 -7.72
CA GLY A 187 -8.96 12.15 -7.02
C GLY A 187 -9.32 11.79 -5.57
N ILE A 188 -8.63 10.80 -4.99
CA ILE A 188 -8.83 10.38 -3.60
C ILE A 188 -7.87 11.16 -2.70
N SER A 189 -8.40 11.83 -1.66
CA SER A 189 -7.57 12.54 -0.69
C SER A 189 -6.74 11.58 0.17
N VAL A 190 -5.44 11.87 0.28
CA VAL A 190 -4.46 11.08 1.04
C VAL A 190 -3.77 11.94 2.08
N SER A 191 -3.64 11.42 3.30
CA SER A 191 -2.70 11.93 4.29
C SER A 191 -1.49 11.02 4.30
N VAL A 192 -0.29 11.59 4.31
CA VAL A 192 0.96 10.83 4.38
C VAL A 192 1.71 11.16 5.65
N TYR A 193 2.41 10.16 6.18
CA TYR A 193 3.32 10.32 7.31
C TYR A 193 4.64 9.64 7.00
N ASN A 194 5.74 10.34 7.29
CA ASN A 194 7.06 9.75 7.38
C ASN A 194 7.82 10.36 8.58
N ARG A 195 8.74 9.60 9.17
CA ARG A 195 9.56 10.10 10.27
C ARG A 195 10.57 11.13 9.72
N PRO A 196 10.76 12.29 10.37
CA PRO A 196 11.78 13.24 9.96
C PRO A 196 13.12 12.88 10.61
N ASP A 197 13.83 11.89 10.07
CA ASP A 197 15.08 11.39 10.64
C ASP A 197 16.12 11.11 9.55
N GLY A 198 17.38 11.48 9.80
CA GLY A 198 18.49 11.33 8.85
C GLY A 198 18.18 11.88 7.45
N ASP A 199 18.36 11.04 6.43
CA ASP A 199 18.08 11.38 5.02
C ASP A 199 16.57 11.45 4.69
N GLU A 200 15.68 11.23 5.67
CA GLU A 200 14.22 11.23 5.49
C GLU A 200 13.53 12.53 5.94
N VAL A 201 14.30 13.53 6.42
CA VAL A 201 13.77 14.79 7.00
C VAL A 201 12.84 15.54 6.05
N ASP A 202 13.20 15.62 4.77
CA ASP A 202 12.46 16.38 3.76
C ASP A 202 11.45 15.53 2.97
N MET A 203 11.37 14.21 3.19
CA MET A 203 10.53 13.31 2.37
C MET A 203 9.06 13.73 2.28
N VAL A 204 8.48 14.22 3.39
CA VAL A 204 7.09 14.68 3.40
C VAL A 204 6.95 15.98 2.60
N THR A 205 7.89 16.91 2.76
CA THR A 205 7.89 18.19 2.04
C THR A 205 8.07 17.97 0.53
N ASP A 206 9.02 17.12 0.15
CA ASP A 206 9.31 16.76 -1.24
C ASP A 206 8.09 16.10 -1.89
N PHE A 207 7.46 15.15 -1.19
CA PHE A 207 6.24 14.52 -1.69
C PHE A 207 5.12 15.53 -1.93
N LEU A 208 4.91 16.48 -1.01
CA LEU A 208 3.86 17.49 -1.17
C LEU A 208 4.15 18.43 -2.34
N ALA A 209 5.43 18.80 -2.54
CA ALA A 209 5.86 19.61 -3.67
C ALA A 209 5.65 18.89 -5.01
N GLU A 210 5.93 17.58 -5.07
CA GLU A 210 5.68 16.76 -6.25
C GLU A 210 4.19 16.51 -6.53
N ALA A 211 3.40 16.31 -5.48
CA ALA A 211 1.97 16.03 -5.60
C ALA A 211 1.18 17.25 -6.09
N ASP A 212 1.59 18.46 -5.69
CA ASP A 212 1.02 19.76 -6.07
C ASP A 212 -0.52 19.78 -6.17
N THR A 213 -1.18 19.30 -5.11
CA THR A 213 -2.64 19.15 -5.09
C THR A 213 -3.22 19.37 -3.70
N PRO A 214 -4.40 20.01 -3.56
CA PRO A 214 -5.07 20.19 -2.27
C PRO A 214 -5.64 18.89 -1.69
N LEU A 215 -5.50 17.76 -2.40
CA LEU A 215 -5.89 16.44 -1.94
C LEU A 215 -4.80 15.74 -1.11
N ALA A 216 -3.56 16.24 -1.16
CA ALA A 216 -2.41 15.70 -0.46
C ALA A 216 -2.17 16.47 0.85
N HIS A 217 -1.99 15.74 1.94
CA HIS A 217 -1.68 16.31 3.25
C HIS A 217 -0.52 15.54 3.86
N GLY A 218 0.47 16.25 4.41
CA GLY A 218 1.68 15.64 4.95
C GLY A 218 1.85 15.94 6.43
N PHE A 219 2.33 14.95 7.18
CA PHE A 219 2.47 15.02 8.64
C PHE A 219 3.76 14.37 9.10
N ILE A 220 4.35 14.91 10.16
CA ILE A 220 5.55 14.37 10.82
C ILE A 220 5.27 13.91 12.25
N THR A 221 4.02 14.03 12.72
CA THR A 221 3.56 13.51 14.02
C THR A 221 2.36 12.57 13.85
N TYR A 222 2.28 11.50 14.65
CA TYR A 222 1.16 10.56 14.60
C TYR A 222 -0.18 11.17 15.02
N PRO A 223 -0.29 12.01 16.07
CA PRO A 223 -1.58 12.57 16.47
C PRO A 223 -2.22 13.41 15.36
N GLU A 224 -1.44 14.29 14.71
CA GLU A 224 -1.93 15.14 13.62
C GLU A 224 -2.34 14.30 12.40
N PHE A 225 -1.50 13.33 12.02
CA PHE A 225 -1.79 12.37 10.94
C PHE A 225 -3.08 11.58 11.18
N ILE A 226 -3.34 11.12 12.40
CA ILE A 226 -4.52 10.29 12.71
C ILE A 226 -5.79 11.14 12.78
N GLN A 227 -5.67 12.41 13.21
CA GLN A 227 -6.81 13.34 13.27
C GLN A 227 -7.25 13.81 11.89
N SER A 228 -6.35 13.85 10.91
CA SER A 228 -6.64 14.23 9.53
C SER A 228 -7.47 13.19 8.76
N LEU A 229 -7.69 11.99 9.30
CA LEU A 229 -8.39 10.89 8.60
C LEU A 229 -9.88 10.84 8.90
N LYS A 230 -10.70 10.52 7.88
CA LYS A 230 -12.13 10.22 8.04
C LYS A 230 -12.31 8.98 8.93
N ILE A 231 -13.39 8.94 9.71
CA ILE A 231 -13.77 7.78 10.54
C ILE A 231 -14.74 6.88 9.74
N PRO A 232 -14.60 5.54 9.76
CA PRO A 232 -13.49 4.79 10.33
C PRO A 232 -12.18 5.06 9.57
N ARG A 233 -11.09 5.24 10.31
CA ARG A 233 -9.78 5.58 9.78
C ARG A 233 -9.24 4.40 8.99
N LYS A 234 -8.60 4.68 7.86
CA LYS A 234 -7.99 3.68 6.97
C LYS A 234 -6.52 4.03 6.85
N ILE A 235 -5.65 3.23 7.46
CA ILE A 235 -4.22 3.50 7.53
C ILE A 235 -3.48 2.34 6.87
N LEU A 236 -2.77 2.63 5.78
CA LEU A 236 -1.89 1.71 5.08
C LEU A 236 -0.44 1.93 5.53
N LEU A 237 0.20 0.89 6.06
CA LEU A 237 1.61 0.88 6.41
C LEU A 237 2.42 0.36 5.21
N MET A 238 3.30 1.20 4.68
CA MET A 238 4.23 0.92 3.58
C MET A 238 5.68 1.02 4.07
N ILE A 239 6.00 0.25 5.11
CA ILE A 239 7.30 0.23 5.77
C ILE A 239 7.94 -1.17 5.67
N PRO A 240 9.26 -1.31 5.93
CA PRO A 240 9.92 -2.60 5.90
C PRO A 240 9.26 -3.61 6.85
N ALA A 241 9.23 -4.88 6.45
CA ALA A 241 8.73 -5.96 7.29
C ALA A 241 9.59 -6.15 8.56
N GLY A 242 8.98 -6.73 9.60
CA GLY A 242 9.65 -7.08 10.85
C GLY A 242 9.27 -6.16 12.03
N PRO A 243 10.14 -6.03 13.05
CA PRO A 243 9.81 -5.37 14.33
C PRO A 243 9.39 -3.90 14.20
N ILE A 244 9.81 -3.22 13.13
CA ILE A 244 9.44 -1.83 12.89
C ILE A 244 7.92 -1.66 12.70
N VAL A 245 7.24 -2.65 12.11
CA VAL A 245 5.78 -2.63 11.94
C VAL A 245 5.10 -2.63 13.30
N ASP A 246 5.47 -3.55 14.19
CA ASP A 246 4.90 -3.60 15.55
C ASP A 246 5.21 -2.33 16.35
N SER A 247 6.41 -1.76 16.21
CA SER A 247 6.78 -0.49 16.85
C SER A 247 5.90 0.69 16.42
N VAL A 248 5.62 0.81 15.11
CA VAL A 248 4.73 1.85 14.58
C VAL A 248 3.29 1.61 15.05
N LEU A 249 2.81 0.37 14.95
CA LEU A 249 1.47 -0.04 15.36
C LEU A 249 1.19 0.28 16.84
N LEU A 250 2.16 0.03 17.73
CA LEU A 250 2.07 0.40 19.15
C LEU A 250 1.99 1.92 19.38
N LYS A 251 2.70 2.72 18.59
CA LYS A 251 2.70 4.19 18.70
C LYS A 251 1.40 4.82 18.23
N ILE A 252 0.77 4.26 17.19
CA ILE A 252 -0.50 4.80 16.67
C ILE A 252 -1.72 4.30 17.45
N GLN A 253 -1.64 3.13 18.08
CA GLN A 253 -2.75 2.49 18.81
C GLN A 253 -3.51 3.42 19.78
N PRO A 254 -2.85 4.26 20.61
CA PRO A 254 -3.55 5.14 21.56
C PRO A 254 -4.47 6.19 20.91
N HIS A 255 -4.34 6.42 19.61
CA HIS A 255 -5.10 7.43 18.86
C HIS A 255 -6.20 6.81 17.98
N LEU A 256 -6.32 5.48 17.96
CA LEU A 256 -7.30 4.75 17.17
C LEU A 256 -8.61 4.57 17.93
N SER A 257 -9.68 4.30 17.20
CA SER A 257 -11.02 4.05 17.73
C SER A 257 -11.57 2.73 17.18
N THR A 258 -12.55 2.15 17.87
CA THR A 258 -13.24 0.93 17.41
C THR A 258 -13.75 1.09 15.98
N GLY A 259 -13.50 0.10 15.14
CA GLY A 259 -13.87 0.08 13.73
C GLY A 259 -12.86 0.72 12.77
N ASP A 260 -11.80 1.36 13.28
CA ASP A 260 -10.66 1.79 12.45
C ASP A 260 -9.95 0.57 11.82
N ILE A 261 -9.34 0.79 10.66
CA ILE A 261 -8.76 -0.24 9.80
C ILE A 261 -7.28 0.03 9.60
N LEU A 262 -6.46 -0.88 10.11
CA LEU A 262 -5.02 -0.93 9.90
C LEU A 262 -4.73 -1.93 8.78
N MET A 263 -3.93 -1.51 7.80
CA MET A 263 -3.56 -2.32 6.66
C MET A 263 -2.04 -2.34 6.56
N ASP A 264 -1.43 -3.52 6.60
CA ASP A 264 -0.02 -3.69 6.32
C ASP A 264 0.14 -4.04 4.84
N GLY A 265 0.70 -3.10 4.07
CA GLY A 265 0.99 -3.26 2.65
C GLY A 265 2.44 -3.68 2.35
N GLY A 266 3.23 -3.92 3.41
CA GLY A 266 4.59 -4.42 3.29
C GLY A 266 4.66 -5.87 2.84
N ASN A 267 5.87 -6.42 2.77
CA ASN A 267 6.05 -7.86 2.57
C ASN A 267 6.21 -8.55 3.93
N SER A 268 5.24 -8.39 4.84
CA SER A 268 5.29 -9.03 6.17
C SER A 268 5.08 -10.55 6.06
N HIS A 269 5.65 -11.29 7.01
CA HIS A 269 5.36 -12.72 7.13
C HIS A 269 3.88 -12.93 7.52
N PHE A 270 3.24 -13.98 6.97
CA PHE A 270 1.80 -14.19 7.15
C PHE A 270 1.45 -14.51 8.61
N GLU A 271 2.33 -15.20 9.35
CA GLU A 271 2.11 -15.50 10.77
C GLU A 271 2.14 -14.24 11.65
N ASP A 272 2.99 -13.26 11.33
CA ASP A 272 2.95 -11.94 11.98
C ASP A 272 1.62 -11.25 11.75
N THR A 273 1.07 -11.39 10.54
CA THR A 273 -0.24 -10.86 10.20
C THR A 273 -1.34 -11.55 10.98
N MET A 274 -1.29 -12.88 11.13
CA MET A 274 -2.23 -13.63 11.95
C MET A 274 -2.17 -13.22 13.42
N ARG A 275 -0.96 -13.07 13.98
CA ARG A 275 -0.75 -12.57 15.35
C ARG A 275 -1.33 -11.17 15.55
N ARG A 276 -1.01 -10.23 14.64
CA ARG A 276 -1.50 -8.83 14.70
C ARG A 276 -3.01 -8.77 14.52
N PHE A 277 -3.56 -9.59 13.62
CA PHE A 277 -5.01 -9.72 13.41
C PHE A 277 -5.73 -10.10 14.70
N GLU A 278 -5.30 -11.16 15.39
CA GLU A 278 -5.94 -11.59 16.64
C GLU A 278 -5.76 -10.58 17.77
N TYR A 279 -4.63 -9.88 17.82
CA TYR A 279 -4.39 -8.82 18.82
C TYR A 279 -5.33 -7.62 18.62
N TYR A 280 -5.39 -7.05 17.42
CA TYR A 280 -6.20 -5.86 17.13
C TYR A 280 -7.70 -6.13 17.15
N LYS A 281 -8.11 -7.35 16.77
CA LYS A 281 -9.51 -7.79 16.87
C LYS A 281 -10.05 -7.69 18.30
N LYS A 282 -9.23 -8.00 19.32
CA LYS A 282 -9.61 -7.86 20.74
C LYS A 282 -9.82 -6.41 21.18
N LEU A 283 -9.21 -5.46 20.47
CA LEU A 283 -9.35 -4.03 20.69
C LEU A 283 -10.49 -3.41 19.86
N GLY A 284 -11.22 -4.23 19.09
CA GLY A 284 -12.25 -3.76 18.17
C GLY A 284 -11.70 -2.98 16.97
N ILE A 285 -10.41 -3.16 16.64
CA ILE A 285 -9.73 -2.55 15.50
C ILE A 285 -9.57 -3.62 14.42
N GLU A 286 -9.88 -3.28 13.18
CA GLU A 286 -9.69 -4.16 12.05
C GLU A 286 -8.22 -4.16 11.61
N TYR A 287 -7.66 -5.32 11.32
CA TYR A 287 -6.30 -5.46 10.80
C TYR A 287 -6.33 -6.29 9.52
N MET A 288 -5.58 -5.85 8.51
CA MET A 288 -5.52 -6.50 7.20
C MET A 288 -4.06 -6.61 6.75
N GLY A 289 -3.69 -7.77 6.19
CA GLY A 289 -2.46 -7.91 5.43
C GLY A 289 -2.78 -7.81 3.95
N ILE A 290 -2.22 -6.82 3.25
CA ILE A 290 -2.48 -6.57 1.83
C ILE A 290 -1.19 -6.77 1.06
N GLY A 291 -1.09 -7.90 0.37
CA GLY A 291 0.02 -8.14 -0.53
C GLY A 291 -0.06 -7.23 -1.77
N ILE A 292 0.94 -6.37 -2.00
CA ILE A 292 0.97 -5.46 -3.15
C ILE A 292 2.09 -5.86 -4.11
N SER A 293 1.77 -6.15 -5.38
CA SER A 293 2.75 -6.52 -6.42
C SER A 293 2.67 -5.57 -7.62
N GLY A 294 3.81 -5.33 -8.28
CA GLY A 294 3.90 -4.45 -9.46
C GLY A 294 5.16 -3.57 -9.54
N GLY A 295 6.00 -3.57 -8.50
CA GLY A 295 7.20 -2.72 -8.46
C GLY A 295 6.84 -1.22 -8.39
N SER A 296 7.85 -0.37 -8.62
CA SER A 296 7.69 1.09 -8.56
C SER A 296 6.66 1.60 -9.56
N GLU A 297 6.74 1.14 -10.81
CA GLU A 297 5.82 1.55 -11.87
C GLU A 297 4.40 1.03 -11.64
N GLY A 298 4.26 -0.25 -11.25
CA GLY A 298 2.96 -0.82 -10.92
C GLY A 298 2.31 -0.12 -9.73
N ALA A 299 3.06 0.22 -8.68
CA ALA A 299 2.54 1.01 -7.57
C ALA A 299 1.92 2.36 -8.02
N LEU A 300 2.56 3.02 -9.00
CA LEU A 300 2.11 4.31 -9.54
C LEU A 300 0.91 4.19 -10.49
N LYS A 301 0.89 3.16 -11.35
CA LYS A 301 -0.08 3.05 -12.45
C LYS A 301 -1.26 2.12 -12.14
N GLY A 302 -1.08 1.18 -11.23
CA GLY A 302 -2.04 0.12 -10.95
C GLY A 302 -1.35 -1.20 -10.57
N PRO A 303 -1.21 -1.52 -9.27
CA PRO A 303 -0.66 -2.79 -8.84
C PRO A 303 -1.73 -3.89 -8.83
N SER A 304 -1.30 -5.11 -8.53
CA SER A 304 -2.19 -6.18 -8.04
C SER A 304 -2.22 -6.19 -6.51
N MET A 305 -3.40 -6.32 -5.90
CA MET A 305 -3.59 -6.29 -4.45
C MET A 305 -4.31 -7.53 -3.91
N MET A 306 -3.65 -8.20 -2.96
CA MET A 306 -4.03 -9.49 -2.39
C MET A 306 -4.43 -9.29 -0.93
N ALA A 307 -5.72 -9.06 -0.65
CA ALA A 307 -6.17 -8.67 0.68
C ALA A 307 -6.54 -9.87 1.56
N GLY A 308 -5.93 -9.96 2.73
CA GLY A 308 -6.33 -10.84 3.84
C GLY A 308 -6.84 -10.01 5.02
N GLY A 309 -7.84 -10.53 5.75
CA GLY A 309 -8.45 -9.84 6.88
C GLY A 309 -9.95 -10.13 6.97
N SER A 310 -10.69 -9.36 7.77
CA SER A 310 -12.14 -9.55 7.84
C SER A 310 -12.83 -9.09 6.56
N THR A 311 -13.90 -9.78 6.16
CA THR A 311 -14.73 -9.37 5.02
C THR A 311 -15.31 -7.97 5.21
N GLU A 312 -15.63 -7.59 6.45
CA GLU A 312 -16.19 -6.28 6.78
C GLU A 312 -15.17 -5.16 6.60
N ALA A 313 -13.93 -5.37 7.04
CA ALA A 313 -12.84 -4.42 6.77
C ALA A 313 -12.60 -4.29 5.26
N TYR A 314 -12.59 -5.41 4.52
CA TYR A 314 -12.43 -5.38 3.07
C TYR A 314 -13.51 -4.56 2.39
N ARG A 315 -14.80 -4.76 2.70
CA ARG A 315 -15.90 -3.97 2.10
C ARG A 315 -15.72 -2.46 2.26
N LYS A 316 -15.19 -2.01 3.40
CA LYS A 316 -14.98 -0.58 3.70
C LYS A 316 -13.82 0.04 2.91
N ILE A 317 -12.83 -0.76 2.51
CA ILE A 317 -11.67 -0.28 1.73
C ILE A 317 -11.74 -0.66 0.25
N GLN A 318 -12.55 -1.65 -0.11
CA GLN A 318 -12.68 -2.19 -1.47
C GLN A 318 -12.81 -1.10 -2.54
N PRO A 319 -13.65 -0.05 -2.39
CA PRO A 319 -13.73 1.01 -3.41
C PRO A 319 -12.41 1.72 -3.67
N VAL A 320 -11.57 1.90 -2.64
CA VAL A 320 -10.25 2.51 -2.78
C VAL A 320 -9.31 1.54 -3.48
N LEU A 321 -9.22 0.29 -3.02
CA LEU A 321 -8.32 -0.71 -3.61
C LEU A 321 -8.65 -0.92 -5.09
N GLU A 322 -9.91 -1.17 -5.41
CA GLU A 322 -10.36 -1.41 -6.79
C GLU A 322 -10.11 -0.23 -7.73
N THR A 323 -10.18 1.00 -7.21
CA THR A 323 -9.91 2.21 -8.00
C THR A 323 -8.43 2.32 -8.36
N ILE A 324 -7.52 1.98 -7.44
CA ILE A 324 -6.08 2.21 -7.62
C ILE A 324 -5.33 1.02 -8.23
N THR A 325 -5.96 -0.15 -8.35
CA THR A 325 -5.33 -1.34 -8.96
C THR A 325 -5.37 -1.34 -10.49
N ALA A 326 -4.50 -2.15 -11.09
CA ALA A 326 -4.64 -2.51 -12.50
C ALA A 326 -6.01 -3.15 -12.77
N LYS A 327 -6.40 -3.20 -14.04
CA LYS A 327 -7.59 -3.93 -14.49
C LYS A 327 -7.19 -5.10 -15.38
N ASP A 328 -7.93 -6.19 -15.28
CA ASP A 328 -7.82 -7.31 -16.19
C ASP A 328 -8.39 -6.97 -17.58
N ILE A 329 -8.28 -7.91 -18.53
CA ILE A 329 -8.78 -7.73 -19.90
C ILE A 329 -10.30 -7.47 -19.97
N LYS A 330 -11.05 -7.89 -18.94
CA LYS A 330 -12.50 -7.66 -18.79
C LYS A 330 -12.81 -6.40 -17.98
N GLN A 331 -11.82 -5.52 -17.77
CA GLN A 331 -11.92 -4.27 -17.01
C GLN A 331 -12.26 -4.46 -15.52
N LYS A 332 -12.09 -5.67 -14.96
CA LYS A 332 -12.26 -5.89 -13.53
C LYS A 332 -10.97 -5.54 -12.77
N PRO A 333 -11.05 -4.90 -11.59
CA PRO A 333 -9.89 -4.59 -10.78
C PRO A 333 -9.08 -5.83 -10.38
N CYS A 334 -7.75 -5.72 -10.40
CA CYS A 334 -6.81 -6.73 -9.91
C CYS A 334 -6.64 -6.62 -8.38
N ALA A 335 -7.77 -6.56 -7.68
CA ALA A 335 -7.88 -6.57 -6.22
C ALA A 335 -8.91 -7.63 -5.80
N ALA A 336 -8.60 -8.40 -4.76
CA ALA A 336 -9.56 -9.36 -4.20
C ALA A 336 -9.35 -9.59 -2.70
N HIS A 337 -10.43 -9.96 -2.02
CA HIS A 337 -10.39 -10.53 -0.66
C HIS A 337 -10.15 -12.03 -0.78
N LEU A 338 -8.96 -12.47 -0.35
CA LEU A 338 -8.53 -13.86 -0.54
C LEU A 338 -8.91 -14.74 0.64
N GLY A 339 -9.12 -14.17 1.82
CA GLY A 339 -9.46 -14.93 3.02
C GLY A 339 -9.26 -14.14 4.30
N PRO A 340 -9.45 -14.77 5.47
CA PRO A 340 -9.24 -14.14 6.75
C PRO A 340 -7.74 -13.90 7.02
N ASN A 341 -7.46 -13.12 8.07
CA ASN A 341 -6.14 -12.96 8.69
C ASN A 341 -4.95 -12.81 7.70
N GLY A 342 -3.99 -13.74 7.72
CA GLY A 342 -2.74 -13.72 6.96
C GLY A 342 -2.85 -14.18 5.51
N ALA A 343 -4.03 -14.56 5.00
CA ALA A 343 -4.19 -15.13 3.67
C ALA A 343 -3.58 -14.27 2.55
N GLY A 344 -3.80 -12.95 2.58
CA GLY A 344 -3.28 -12.02 1.58
C GLY A 344 -1.74 -11.98 1.52
N HIS A 345 -1.09 -11.92 2.69
CA HIS A 345 0.37 -11.96 2.77
C HIS A 345 0.93 -13.34 2.41
N PHE A 346 0.22 -14.44 2.72
CA PHE A 346 0.65 -15.77 2.29
C PHE A 346 0.64 -15.89 0.76
N VAL A 347 -0.46 -15.50 0.10
CA VAL A 347 -0.55 -15.53 -1.37
C VAL A 347 0.51 -14.63 -2.00
N LYS A 348 0.80 -13.46 -1.42
CA LYS A 348 1.88 -12.59 -1.90
C LYS A 348 3.27 -13.18 -1.69
N MET A 349 3.49 -13.88 -0.59
CA MET A 349 4.73 -14.60 -0.34
C MET A 349 4.94 -15.64 -1.45
N VAL A 350 3.93 -16.50 -1.71
CA VAL A 350 4.02 -17.53 -2.76
C VAL A 350 4.16 -16.92 -4.16
N HIS A 351 3.48 -15.80 -4.47
CA HIS A 351 3.70 -15.02 -5.69
C HIS A 351 5.20 -14.72 -5.88
N ASN A 352 5.89 -14.25 -4.83
CA ASN A 352 7.32 -13.98 -4.89
C ASN A 352 8.17 -15.26 -5.04
N GLY A 353 7.71 -16.40 -4.52
CA GLY A 353 8.32 -17.71 -4.78
C GLY A 353 8.25 -18.11 -6.25
N ILE A 354 7.07 -17.97 -6.88
CA ILE A 354 6.88 -18.19 -8.33
C ILE A 354 7.76 -17.24 -9.13
N GLU A 355 7.78 -15.95 -8.77
CA GLU A 355 8.63 -14.92 -9.39
C GLU A 355 10.11 -15.31 -9.36
N TYR A 356 10.61 -15.83 -8.23
CA TYR A 356 12.01 -16.26 -8.11
C TYR A 356 12.36 -17.37 -9.11
N ALA A 357 11.47 -18.36 -9.27
CA ALA A 357 11.66 -19.44 -10.21
C ALA A 357 11.52 -18.97 -11.68
N GLU A 358 10.58 -18.08 -12.01
CA GLU A 358 10.48 -17.50 -13.36
C GLU A 358 11.75 -16.75 -13.76
N MET A 359 12.30 -15.92 -12.85
CA MET A 359 13.55 -15.21 -13.08
C MET A 359 14.73 -16.18 -13.27
N GLN A 360 14.79 -17.25 -12.47
CA GLN A 360 15.84 -18.24 -12.58
C GLN A 360 15.74 -19.05 -13.88
N LEU A 361 14.54 -19.39 -14.32
CA LEU A 361 14.31 -20.04 -15.62
C LEU A 361 14.78 -19.16 -16.78
N LEU A 362 14.49 -17.85 -16.76
CA LEU A 362 14.98 -16.92 -17.77
C LEU A 362 16.51 -16.80 -17.75
N ALA A 363 17.13 -16.83 -16.57
CA ALA A 363 18.59 -16.85 -16.44
C ALA A 363 19.21 -18.15 -17.02
N GLU A 364 18.56 -19.30 -16.83
CA GLU A 364 18.96 -20.58 -17.42
C GLU A 364 18.84 -20.57 -18.96
N VAL A 365 17.73 -20.06 -19.49
CA VAL A 365 17.53 -19.85 -20.94
C VAL A 365 18.60 -18.92 -21.51
N TYR A 366 18.88 -17.80 -20.84
CA TYR A 366 19.94 -16.87 -21.22
C TYR A 366 21.30 -17.56 -21.24
N SER A 367 21.65 -18.32 -20.21
CA SER A 367 22.93 -19.04 -20.14
C SER A 367 23.10 -20.05 -21.26
N LEU A 368 22.02 -20.74 -21.65
CA LEU A 368 22.05 -21.70 -22.76
C LEU A 368 22.20 -21.01 -24.11
N LEU A 369 21.51 -19.89 -24.34
CA LEU A 369 21.59 -19.16 -25.59
C LEU A 369 22.93 -18.41 -25.75
N ARG A 370 23.54 -17.94 -24.66
CA ARG A 370 24.84 -17.24 -24.68
C ARG A 370 26.04 -18.11 -25.03
N LEU A 371 25.85 -19.43 -25.19
CA LEU A 371 26.90 -20.33 -25.68
C LEU A 371 27.36 -19.96 -27.10
N ASP A 372 26.41 -19.63 -27.99
CA ASP A 372 26.68 -19.37 -29.40
C ASP A 372 26.02 -18.09 -29.93
N LYS A 373 25.37 -17.30 -29.06
CA LYS A 373 24.68 -16.05 -29.43
C LYS A 373 25.15 -14.87 -28.59
N ASP A 374 25.16 -13.70 -29.22
CA ASP A 374 25.40 -12.42 -28.55
C ASP A 374 24.12 -11.88 -27.90
N ASN A 375 24.26 -10.82 -27.07
CA ASN A 375 23.13 -10.22 -26.37
C ASN A 375 21.99 -9.77 -27.30
N VAL A 376 22.31 -9.23 -28.47
CA VAL A 376 21.32 -8.76 -29.45
C VAL A 376 20.52 -9.93 -30.01
N SER A 377 21.19 -11.02 -30.39
CA SER A 377 20.51 -12.22 -30.91
C SER A 377 19.64 -12.89 -29.84
N VAL A 378 20.11 -12.96 -28.59
CA VAL A 378 19.30 -13.49 -27.48
C VAL A 378 18.08 -12.61 -27.23
N SER A 379 18.27 -11.29 -27.16
CA SER A 379 17.19 -10.32 -27.01
C SER A 379 16.11 -10.49 -28.08
N LYS A 380 16.51 -10.65 -29.35
CA LYS A 380 15.57 -10.89 -30.45
C LYS A 380 14.74 -12.16 -30.25
N ILE A 381 15.37 -13.27 -29.85
CA ILE A 381 14.66 -14.54 -29.59
C ILE A 381 13.64 -14.36 -28.46
N LEU A 382 14.04 -13.72 -27.35
CA LEU A 382 13.13 -13.49 -26.21
C LEU A 382 12.00 -12.53 -26.57
N ALA A 383 12.27 -11.50 -27.38
CA ALA A 383 11.26 -10.59 -27.91
C ALA A 383 10.25 -11.34 -28.80
N GLU A 384 10.71 -12.19 -29.72
CA GLU A 384 9.83 -13.04 -30.54
C GLU A 384 8.97 -13.97 -29.67
N TRP A 385 9.52 -14.55 -28.60
CA TRP A 385 8.73 -15.37 -27.68
C TRP A 385 7.69 -14.56 -26.90
N SER A 386 7.99 -13.28 -26.60
CA SER A 386 7.07 -12.39 -25.89
C SER A 386 5.80 -12.06 -26.67
N GLU A 387 5.80 -12.32 -27.99
CA GLU A 387 4.64 -12.18 -28.89
C GLU A 387 3.83 -13.48 -29.04
N THR A 388 4.19 -14.54 -28.31
CA THR A 388 3.54 -15.86 -28.38
C THR A 388 2.85 -16.24 -27.06
N GLU A 389 2.45 -17.50 -26.90
CA GLU A 389 1.90 -18.06 -25.67
C GLU A 389 2.81 -17.93 -24.42
N LEU A 390 4.09 -17.61 -24.63
CA LEU A 390 5.05 -17.35 -23.55
C LEU A 390 5.02 -15.92 -23.02
N SER A 391 4.22 -15.03 -23.63
CA SER A 391 4.15 -13.62 -23.28
C SER A 391 4.06 -13.41 -21.77
N SER A 392 5.00 -12.65 -21.23
CA SER A 392 5.06 -12.31 -19.81
C SER A 392 5.86 -11.03 -19.60
N TYR A 393 5.58 -10.33 -18.50
CA TYR A 393 6.32 -9.13 -18.15
C TYR A 393 7.82 -9.42 -17.96
N LEU A 394 8.16 -10.49 -17.22
CA LEU A 394 9.56 -10.88 -16.98
C LEU A 394 10.33 -11.23 -18.26
N LEU A 395 9.68 -11.90 -19.23
CA LEU A 395 10.30 -12.20 -20.53
C LEU A 395 10.56 -10.92 -21.34
N GLY A 396 9.60 -10.00 -21.36
CA GLY A 396 9.73 -8.71 -22.06
C GLY A 396 10.87 -7.86 -21.49
N ILE A 397 10.91 -7.69 -20.16
CA ILE A 397 12.01 -6.93 -19.54
C ILE A 397 13.37 -7.61 -19.74
N ALA A 398 13.42 -8.94 -19.81
CA ALA A 398 14.66 -9.66 -20.08
C ALA A 398 15.18 -9.34 -21.49
N ALA A 399 14.29 -9.28 -22.49
CA ALA A 399 14.66 -8.87 -23.85
C ALA A 399 15.20 -7.43 -23.86
N ASP A 400 14.54 -6.49 -23.18
CA ASP A 400 14.96 -5.08 -23.08
C ASP A 400 16.31 -4.90 -22.36
N ILE A 401 16.52 -5.62 -21.25
CA ILE A 401 17.74 -5.55 -20.44
C ILE A 401 18.98 -5.93 -21.27
N LEU A 402 18.86 -6.95 -22.12
CA LEU A 402 20.00 -7.47 -22.89
C LEU A 402 20.55 -6.48 -23.92
N VAL A 403 19.74 -5.55 -24.40
CA VAL A 403 20.15 -4.53 -25.38
C VAL A 403 20.43 -3.17 -24.74
N TYR A 404 20.22 -3.02 -23.44
CA TYR A 404 20.52 -1.78 -22.74
C TYR A 404 22.04 -1.56 -22.64
N LYS A 405 22.48 -0.37 -23.06
CA LYS A 405 23.90 0.00 -23.09
C LYS A 405 24.24 1.04 -22.02
N ASP A 406 25.43 0.89 -21.46
CA ASP A 406 26.11 1.87 -20.61
C ASP A 406 27.41 2.29 -21.33
N GLY A 407 27.33 3.40 -22.06
CA GLY A 407 28.33 3.78 -23.06
C GLY A 407 28.25 2.88 -24.30
N ASP A 408 29.39 2.35 -24.75
CA ASP A 408 29.47 1.47 -25.92
C ASP A 408 29.20 -0.02 -25.60
N GLU A 409 29.23 -0.38 -24.31
CA GLU A 409 29.09 -1.76 -23.82
C GLU A 409 27.67 -2.05 -23.30
N PHE A 410 27.27 -3.31 -23.34
CA PHE A 410 26.00 -3.74 -22.77
C PHE A 410 26.10 -3.78 -21.24
N LEU A 411 25.14 -3.15 -20.55
CA LEU A 411 25.17 -3.04 -19.10
C LEU A 411 25.11 -4.41 -18.42
N ILE A 412 24.37 -5.37 -18.98
CA ILE A 412 24.23 -6.73 -18.42
C ILE A 412 25.58 -7.42 -18.22
N ASP A 413 26.55 -7.18 -19.10
CA ASP A 413 27.88 -7.80 -19.04
C ASP A 413 28.77 -7.16 -17.93
N LYS A 414 28.36 -5.98 -17.41
CA LYS A 414 29.03 -5.27 -16.30
C LYS A 414 28.40 -5.55 -14.92
N ILE A 415 27.21 -6.14 -14.88
CA ILE A 415 26.49 -6.39 -13.62
C ILE A 415 27.16 -7.55 -12.87
N SER A 416 27.43 -7.35 -11.57
CA SER A 416 27.92 -8.44 -10.72
C SER A 416 26.88 -9.56 -10.60
N ASP A 417 27.31 -10.79 -10.86
CA ASP A 417 26.52 -12.04 -10.75
C ASP A 417 26.36 -12.50 -9.29
N LYS A 418 25.99 -11.57 -8.39
CA LYS A 418 25.69 -11.79 -6.97
C LYS A 418 24.25 -11.41 -6.69
N ALA A 419 23.32 -12.35 -6.86
CA ALA A 419 21.91 -12.09 -6.67
C ALA A 419 21.56 -11.95 -5.17
N SER A 420 21.07 -10.78 -4.78
CA SER A 420 20.52 -10.57 -3.44
C SER A 420 19.16 -11.25 -3.25
N ASN A 421 18.78 -11.44 -1.98
CA ASN A 421 17.46 -11.90 -1.60
C ASN A 421 16.95 -11.07 -0.41
N LYS A 422 15.67 -10.74 -0.39
CA LYS A 422 15.03 -9.93 0.67
C LYS A 422 14.23 -10.78 1.66
N GLY A 423 14.56 -12.07 1.80
CA GLY A 423 13.91 -13.01 2.71
C GLY A 423 12.62 -13.67 2.21
N THR A 424 11.76 -12.97 1.45
CA THR A 424 10.42 -13.49 1.06
C THR A 424 10.46 -14.79 0.25
N GLY A 425 11.46 -14.97 -0.62
CA GLY A 425 11.66 -16.22 -1.35
C GLY A 425 12.01 -17.39 -0.41
N GLY A 426 12.84 -17.11 0.61
CA GLY A 426 13.17 -18.07 1.66
C GLY A 426 11.96 -18.47 2.51
N TRP A 427 11.07 -17.54 2.82
CA TRP A 427 9.83 -17.84 3.53
C TRP A 427 8.88 -18.71 2.72
N SER A 428 8.79 -18.50 1.40
CA SER A 428 7.98 -19.37 0.52
C SER A 428 8.49 -20.81 0.55
N THR A 429 9.81 -21.00 0.41
CA THR A 429 10.45 -22.32 0.51
C THR A 429 10.25 -22.94 1.88
N LYS A 430 10.40 -22.16 2.95
CA LYS A 430 10.17 -22.64 4.32
C LYS A 430 8.72 -23.06 4.54
N ALA A 431 7.75 -22.27 4.10
CA ALA A 431 6.34 -22.60 4.20
C ALA A 431 5.99 -23.90 3.45
N ALA A 432 6.61 -24.12 2.28
CA ALA A 432 6.46 -25.38 1.55
C ALA A 432 6.97 -26.59 2.35
N VAL A 433 8.15 -26.46 2.97
CA VAL A 433 8.71 -27.50 3.86
C VAL A 433 7.80 -27.74 5.06
N ASP A 434 7.35 -26.69 5.73
CA ASP A 434 6.52 -26.78 6.93
C ASP A 434 5.13 -27.39 6.63
N LEU A 435 4.58 -27.15 5.43
CA LEU A 435 3.30 -27.72 4.96
C LEU A 435 3.43 -29.09 4.26
N GLY A 436 4.66 -29.59 4.07
CA GLY A 436 4.92 -30.86 3.39
C GLY A 436 4.64 -30.85 1.89
N ILE A 437 4.78 -29.69 1.22
CA ILE A 437 4.56 -29.54 -0.23
C ILE A 437 5.90 -29.47 -0.97
N PRO A 438 6.11 -30.31 -2.01
CA PRO A 438 7.35 -30.32 -2.80
C PRO A 438 7.43 -29.13 -3.79
N ALA A 439 7.65 -27.91 -3.28
CA ALA A 439 7.90 -26.72 -4.10
C ALA A 439 9.36 -26.67 -4.63
N THR A 440 9.75 -27.70 -5.39
CA THR A 440 11.13 -27.96 -5.80
C THR A 440 11.75 -26.82 -6.61
N MET A 441 10.96 -26.13 -7.44
CA MET A 441 11.48 -25.03 -8.26
C MET A 441 11.78 -23.80 -7.43
N MET A 442 10.91 -23.46 -6.46
CA MET A 442 11.12 -22.32 -5.57
C MET A 442 12.38 -22.50 -4.71
N SER A 443 12.59 -23.71 -4.17
CA SER A 443 13.81 -24.01 -3.39
C SER A 443 15.08 -23.93 -4.24
N ASN A 444 15.04 -24.46 -5.47
CA ASN A 444 16.19 -24.41 -6.38
C ASN A 444 16.51 -22.99 -6.84
N ALA A 445 15.49 -22.16 -7.10
CA ALA A 445 15.68 -20.74 -7.41
C ALA A 445 16.31 -19.97 -6.23
N LEU A 446 15.90 -20.28 -5.00
CA LEU A 446 16.53 -19.70 -3.81
C LEU A 446 18.00 -20.13 -3.68
N PHE A 447 18.29 -21.42 -3.82
CA PHE A 447 19.66 -21.93 -3.71
C PHE A 447 20.56 -21.45 -4.84
N ALA A 448 20.05 -21.24 -6.05
CA ALA A 448 20.80 -20.60 -7.13
C ALA A 448 21.27 -19.19 -6.75
N ARG A 449 20.42 -18.40 -6.07
CA ARG A 449 20.81 -17.08 -5.55
C ARG A 449 21.87 -17.19 -4.46
N TYR A 450 21.72 -18.13 -3.53
CA TYR A 450 22.75 -18.38 -2.50
C TYR A 450 24.07 -18.78 -3.15
N LEU A 451 24.05 -19.70 -4.12
CA LEU A 451 25.22 -20.14 -4.86
C LEU A 451 25.94 -18.96 -5.55
N SER A 452 25.17 -18.03 -6.14
CA SER A 452 25.72 -16.84 -6.79
C SER A 452 26.51 -15.95 -5.81
N SER A 453 26.14 -15.93 -4.53
CA SER A 453 26.81 -15.13 -3.50
C SER A 453 28.21 -15.64 -3.15
N PHE A 454 28.51 -16.93 -3.37
CA PHE A 454 29.84 -17.52 -3.18
C PHE A 454 30.80 -17.20 -4.34
N LYS A 455 30.82 -15.95 -4.83
CA LYS A 455 31.57 -15.54 -6.02
C LYS A 455 33.06 -15.88 -5.96
N GLU A 456 33.73 -15.52 -4.87
CA GLU A 456 35.18 -15.75 -4.70
C GLU A 456 35.52 -17.25 -4.75
N LEU A 457 34.68 -18.08 -4.13
CA LEU A 457 34.83 -19.54 -4.20
C LEU A 457 34.60 -20.03 -5.63
N ARG A 458 33.54 -19.56 -6.31
CA ARG A 458 33.24 -19.93 -7.70
C ARG A 458 34.38 -19.58 -8.65
N GLU A 459 34.98 -18.40 -8.50
CA GLU A 459 36.14 -17.99 -9.30
C GLU A 459 37.34 -18.91 -9.05
N LYS A 460 37.62 -19.22 -7.77
CA LYS A 460 38.74 -20.07 -7.36
C LYS A 460 38.65 -21.51 -7.89
N VAL A 461 37.44 -22.07 -7.96
CA VAL A 461 37.21 -23.46 -8.42
C VAL A 461 36.66 -23.52 -9.85
N SER A 462 36.63 -22.38 -10.54
CA SER A 462 36.12 -22.32 -11.90
C SER A 462 36.95 -23.23 -12.82
N GLN A 463 36.26 -23.82 -13.79
CA GLN A 463 36.88 -24.64 -14.82
C GLN A 463 36.49 -24.04 -16.16
N ASP A 464 37.39 -24.13 -17.15
CA ASP A 464 37.11 -23.64 -18.48
C ASP A 464 35.85 -24.30 -19.05
N SER A 465 35.02 -23.50 -19.73
CA SER A 465 33.87 -24.00 -20.48
C SER A 465 34.31 -25.02 -21.52
N LEU A 466 33.60 -26.14 -21.63
CA LEU A 466 33.84 -27.10 -22.70
C LEU A 466 33.49 -26.45 -24.04
N LYS A 467 34.43 -26.42 -24.99
CA LYS A 467 34.13 -26.05 -26.38
C LYS A 467 33.36 -27.19 -27.03
N ILE A 468 32.15 -26.92 -27.52
CA ILE A 468 31.36 -27.93 -28.25
C ILE A 468 30.79 -27.34 -29.54
N ASP A 469 30.65 -28.24 -30.51
CA ASP A 469 30.42 -28.06 -31.94
C ASP A 469 28.94 -28.11 -32.35
N ARG A 470 28.01 -27.94 -31.40
CA ARG A 470 26.56 -28.09 -31.63
C ARG A 470 25.78 -26.94 -31.02
N SER A 471 24.93 -26.31 -31.83
CA SER A 471 23.99 -25.28 -31.39
C SER A 471 22.71 -25.89 -30.81
N ILE A 472 22.09 -25.15 -29.90
CA ILE A 472 20.81 -25.50 -29.30
C ILE A 472 19.65 -25.28 -30.28
N GLU A 473 18.72 -26.22 -30.36
CA GLU A 473 17.49 -26.04 -31.12
C GLU A 473 16.52 -25.12 -30.35
N ILE A 474 16.24 -23.94 -30.91
CA ILE A 474 15.43 -22.89 -30.27
C ILE A 474 14.02 -23.36 -29.95
N LYS A 475 13.41 -24.18 -30.82
CA LYS A 475 12.06 -24.73 -30.58
C LYS A 475 12.04 -25.64 -29.35
N THR A 476 13.01 -26.54 -29.25
CA THR A 476 13.17 -27.46 -28.11
C THR A 476 13.40 -26.70 -26.81
N LEU A 477 14.20 -25.63 -26.85
CA LEU A 477 14.39 -24.75 -25.69
C LEU A 477 13.10 -24.01 -25.29
N LYS A 478 12.34 -23.51 -26.26
CA LYS A 478 11.05 -22.84 -26.04
C LYS A 478 10.07 -23.77 -25.30
N GLU A 479 9.95 -25.02 -25.76
CA GLU A 479 9.07 -26.03 -25.16
C GLU A 479 9.54 -26.45 -23.76
N ALA A 480 10.86 -26.62 -23.55
CA ALA A 480 11.42 -26.91 -22.23
C ALA A 480 11.16 -25.78 -21.22
N TYR A 481 11.30 -24.52 -21.65
CA TYR A 481 10.96 -23.35 -20.84
C TYR A 481 9.47 -23.34 -20.51
N GLN A 482 8.59 -23.57 -21.49
CA GLN A 482 7.13 -23.63 -21.26
C GLN A 482 6.74 -24.72 -20.27
N PHE A 483 7.32 -25.92 -20.40
CA PHE A 483 7.12 -27.04 -19.49
C PHE A 483 7.47 -26.64 -18.04
N ALA A 484 8.65 -26.07 -17.82
CA ALA A 484 9.10 -25.70 -16.48
C ALA A 484 8.23 -24.59 -15.86
N ARG A 485 7.77 -23.62 -16.65
CA ARG A 485 6.84 -22.58 -16.17
C ARG A 485 5.51 -23.15 -15.69
N LEU A 486 4.96 -24.14 -16.40
CA LEU A 486 3.70 -24.80 -15.99
C LEU A 486 3.88 -25.51 -14.65
N ILE A 487 4.98 -26.26 -14.47
CA ILE A 487 5.30 -26.93 -13.20
C ILE A 487 5.50 -25.91 -12.07
N ASN A 488 6.20 -24.80 -12.33
CA ASN A 488 6.43 -23.74 -11.35
C ASN A 488 5.10 -23.17 -10.82
N HIS A 489 4.20 -22.81 -11.72
CA HIS A 489 2.90 -22.26 -11.34
C HIS A 489 2.04 -23.31 -10.63
N TYR A 490 2.02 -24.56 -11.12
CA TYR A 490 1.35 -25.66 -10.44
C TYR A 490 1.81 -25.77 -8.97
N GLN A 491 3.13 -25.86 -8.73
CA GLN A 491 3.67 -25.98 -7.37
C GLN A 491 3.28 -24.80 -6.47
N GLY A 492 3.25 -23.58 -7.02
CA GLY A 492 2.83 -22.40 -6.28
C GLY A 492 1.34 -22.41 -5.91
N PHE A 493 0.46 -22.76 -6.85
CA PHE A 493 -0.96 -22.88 -6.56
C PHE A 493 -1.25 -24.02 -5.59
N ASP A 494 -0.59 -25.16 -5.72
CA ASP A 494 -0.71 -26.31 -4.82
C ASP A 494 -0.34 -25.93 -3.37
N LEU A 495 0.76 -25.18 -3.19
CA LEU A 495 1.17 -24.64 -1.90
C LEU A 495 0.10 -23.71 -1.29
N ILE A 496 -0.48 -22.82 -2.11
CA ILE A 496 -1.56 -21.92 -1.66
C ILE A 496 -2.79 -22.71 -1.25
N MET A 497 -3.18 -23.72 -2.02
CA MET A 497 -4.35 -24.53 -1.72
C MET A 497 -4.16 -25.41 -0.49
N LYS A 498 -2.95 -25.96 -0.29
CA LYS A 498 -2.60 -26.68 0.94
C LYS A 498 -2.70 -25.77 2.17
N ALA A 499 -2.16 -24.55 2.10
CA ALA A 499 -2.27 -23.58 3.18
C ALA A 499 -3.73 -23.15 3.41
N SER A 500 -4.49 -22.96 2.33
CA SER A 500 -5.92 -22.64 2.39
C SER A 500 -6.71 -23.69 3.15
N TYR A 501 -6.41 -24.97 2.92
CA TYR A 501 -7.00 -26.10 3.64
C TYR A 501 -6.56 -26.10 5.12
N GLU A 502 -5.26 -26.02 5.40
CA GLU A 502 -4.69 -26.10 6.75
C GLU A 502 -5.21 -24.97 7.67
N PHE A 503 -5.27 -23.74 7.15
CA PHE A 503 -5.66 -22.55 7.90
C PHE A 503 -7.15 -22.18 7.73
N GLY A 504 -7.92 -22.97 6.97
CA GLY A 504 -9.36 -22.75 6.76
C GLY A 504 -9.69 -21.44 6.01
N TRP A 505 -8.82 -20.99 5.11
CA TRP A 505 -8.97 -19.70 4.42
C TRP A 505 -9.99 -19.70 3.29
N LYS A 506 -10.31 -20.87 2.71
CA LYS A 506 -11.27 -21.03 1.61
C LYS A 506 -10.93 -20.15 0.39
N ILE A 507 -9.64 -20.03 0.10
CA ILE A 507 -9.14 -19.26 -1.04
C ILE A 507 -9.65 -19.88 -2.35
N ASP A 508 -10.09 -19.03 -3.28
CA ASP A 508 -10.45 -19.39 -4.65
C ASP A 508 -9.21 -19.25 -5.58
N PRO A 509 -8.68 -20.34 -6.15
CA PRO A 509 -7.52 -20.26 -7.05
C PRO A 509 -7.84 -19.53 -8.36
N ALA A 510 -9.09 -19.55 -8.83
CA ALA A 510 -9.48 -18.81 -10.03
C ALA A 510 -9.38 -17.30 -9.81
N GLU A 511 -9.73 -16.83 -8.62
CA GLU A 511 -9.65 -15.41 -8.26
C GLU A 511 -8.22 -14.95 -8.06
N ILE A 512 -7.33 -15.79 -7.49
CA ILE A 512 -5.88 -15.51 -7.47
C ILE A 512 -5.35 -15.34 -8.89
N ALA A 513 -5.61 -16.32 -9.76
CA ALA A 513 -5.14 -16.28 -11.14
C ALA A 513 -5.65 -15.01 -11.83
N ARG A 514 -6.92 -14.63 -11.61
CA ARG A 514 -7.51 -13.40 -12.16
C ARG A 514 -6.77 -12.15 -11.72
N ILE A 515 -6.50 -11.96 -10.42
CA ILE A 515 -5.82 -10.75 -9.96
C ILE A 515 -4.33 -10.72 -10.33
N TRP A 516 -3.75 -11.85 -10.74
CA TRP A 516 -2.38 -11.93 -11.27
C TRP A 516 -2.29 -11.75 -12.79
N THR A 517 -3.41 -11.62 -13.52
CA THR A 517 -3.35 -11.42 -14.97
C THR A 517 -2.79 -10.05 -15.37
N ASN A 518 -2.80 -9.08 -14.46
CA ASN A 518 -2.21 -7.76 -14.66
C ASN A 518 -1.75 -7.14 -13.33
N GLY A 519 -1.00 -6.05 -13.40
CA GLY A 519 -0.53 -5.28 -12.24
C GLY A 519 0.63 -5.92 -11.45
N CYS A 520 0.72 -7.25 -11.37
CA CYS A 520 1.82 -7.95 -10.70
C CYS A 520 3.02 -8.24 -11.61
N ILE A 521 4.14 -8.68 -11.01
CA ILE A 521 5.38 -9.01 -11.75
C ILE A 521 5.22 -10.27 -12.61
N ILE A 522 4.54 -11.30 -12.09
CA ILE A 522 4.36 -12.58 -12.81
C ILE A 522 3.24 -12.57 -13.87
N LYS A 523 2.70 -11.38 -14.19
CA LYS A 523 1.62 -11.25 -15.18
C LYS A 523 2.05 -11.82 -16.54
N SER A 524 1.22 -12.70 -17.08
CA SER A 524 1.56 -13.46 -18.29
C SER A 524 0.32 -14.08 -18.95
N GLU A 525 0.46 -14.47 -20.21
CA GLU A 525 -0.52 -15.27 -20.95
C GLU A 525 -0.78 -16.62 -20.26
N LEU A 526 0.24 -17.20 -19.61
CA LEU A 526 0.09 -18.42 -18.81
C LEU A 526 -0.91 -18.22 -17.66
N ILE A 527 -0.82 -17.12 -16.92
CA ILE A 527 -1.76 -16.82 -15.83
C ILE A 527 -3.20 -16.67 -16.35
N TYR A 528 -3.41 -16.07 -17.52
CA TYR A 528 -4.74 -16.00 -18.14
C TYR A 528 -5.31 -17.40 -18.44
N ARG A 529 -4.49 -18.31 -18.96
CA ARG A 529 -4.90 -19.69 -19.23
C ARG A 529 -5.19 -20.47 -17.95
N LEU A 530 -4.39 -20.25 -16.90
CA LEU A 530 -4.65 -20.85 -15.59
C LEU A 530 -5.95 -20.34 -14.99
N HIS A 531 -6.28 -19.05 -15.15
CA HIS A 531 -7.58 -18.51 -14.73
C HIS A 531 -8.75 -19.21 -15.43
N ASP A 532 -8.68 -19.43 -16.75
CA ASP A 532 -9.71 -20.17 -17.49
C ASP A 532 -9.83 -21.63 -17.00
N ARG A 533 -8.70 -22.30 -16.75
CA ARG A 533 -8.69 -23.69 -16.24
C ARG A 533 -9.28 -23.80 -14.83
N PHE A 534 -8.85 -22.93 -13.91
CA PHE A 534 -9.39 -22.89 -12.55
C PHE A 534 -10.88 -22.55 -12.49
N SER A 535 -11.41 -21.81 -13.47
CA SER A 535 -12.84 -21.55 -13.57
C SER A 535 -13.68 -22.80 -13.87
N LYS A 536 -13.05 -23.86 -14.40
CA LYS A 536 -13.69 -25.15 -14.74
C LYS A 536 -13.39 -26.23 -13.69
N ASN A 537 -12.16 -26.25 -13.17
CA ASN A 537 -11.72 -27.24 -12.18
C ASN A 537 -10.65 -26.66 -11.26
N THR A 538 -10.86 -26.76 -9.95
CA THR A 538 -9.88 -26.30 -8.95
C THR A 538 -8.68 -27.23 -8.79
N ASP A 539 -8.82 -28.50 -9.19
CA ASP A 539 -7.73 -29.49 -9.21
C ASP A 539 -7.09 -29.56 -10.59
N LEU A 540 -5.87 -29.04 -10.72
CA LEU A 540 -5.11 -29.05 -11.97
C LEU A 540 -4.69 -30.46 -12.41
N TRP A 541 -4.61 -31.45 -11.53
CA TRP A 541 -4.28 -32.84 -11.94
C TRP A 541 -5.43 -33.51 -12.68
N ALA A 542 -6.66 -33.06 -12.43
CA ALA A 542 -7.83 -33.51 -13.16
C ALA A 542 -8.00 -32.80 -14.52
N ASP A 543 -7.16 -31.81 -14.84
CA ASP A 543 -7.13 -31.16 -16.15
C ASP A 543 -6.34 -32.01 -17.18
N LYS A 544 -7.08 -32.77 -17.99
CA LYS A 544 -6.50 -33.63 -19.05
C LYS A 544 -5.73 -32.84 -20.11
N GLU A 545 -6.11 -31.60 -20.39
CA GLU A 545 -5.40 -30.77 -21.37
C GLU A 545 -4.03 -30.36 -20.81
N LEU A 546 -3.95 -30.03 -19.51
CA LEU A 546 -2.68 -29.71 -18.84
C LEU A 546 -1.71 -30.88 -18.92
N ILE A 547 -2.19 -32.07 -18.56
CA ILE A 547 -1.39 -33.29 -18.56
C ILE A 547 -0.95 -33.64 -19.98
N SER A 548 -1.82 -33.45 -20.99
CA SER A 548 -1.45 -33.63 -22.39
C SER A 548 -0.37 -32.64 -22.84
N ASP A 549 -0.45 -31.36 -22.43
CA ASP A 549 0.57 -30.35 -22.75
C ASP A 549 1.93 -30.73 -22.13
N LEU A 550 1.95 -31.12 -20.85
CA LEU A 550 3.17 -31.51 -20.14
C LEU A 550 3.82 -32.77 -20.76
N ASN A 551 3.03 -33.81 -21.05
CA ASN A 551 3.52 -35.02 -21.72
C ASN A 551 4.17 -34.72 -23.08
N ARG A 552 3.58 -33.80 -23.87
CA ARG A 552 4.13 -33.43 -25.18
C ARG A 552 5.50 -32.74 -25.05
N MET A 553 5.70 -31.93 -24.02
CA MET A 553 6.91 -31.12 -23.84
C MET A 553 8.01 -31.81 -23.01
N GLU A 554 7.70 -32.92 -22.35
CA GLU A 554 8.64 -33.69 -21.51
C GLU A 554 9.94 -34.04 -22.27
N GLY A 555 9.83 -34.55 -23.50
CA GLY A 555 10.98 -34.93 -24.32
C GLY A 555 11.90 -33.73 -24.63
N SER A 556 11.32 -32.55 -24.82
CA SER A 556 12.07 -31.31 -25.05
C SER A 556 12.78 -30.86 -23.77
N ALA A 557 12.10 -30.90 -22.62
CA ALA A 557 12.72 -30.62 -21.32
C ALA A 557 13.91 -31.55 -21.03
N HIS A 558 13.73 -32.86 -21.23
CA HIS A 558 14.80 -33.85 -21.07
C HIS A 558 15.99 -33.58 -21.99
N SER A 559 15.73 -33.27 -23.26
CA SER A 559 16.78 -32.99 -24.25
C SER A 559 17.61 -31.76 -23.89
N ILE A 560 16.97 -30.67 -23.42
CA ILE A 560 17.68 -29.46 -23.00
C ILE A 560 18.51 -29.67 -21.75
N ILE A 561 18.02 -30.45 -20.78
CA ILE A 561 18.78 -30.77 -19.57
C ILE A 561 20.03 -31.57 -19.92
N ASN A 562 19.92 -32.60 -20.76
CA ASN A 562 21.08 -33.38 -21.21
C ASN A 562 22.08 -32.50 -21.97
N PHE A 563 21.59 -31.65 -22.88
CA PHE A 563 22.45 -30.69 -23.56
C PHE A 563 23.19 -29.80 -22.56
N GLY A 564 22.49 -29.17 -21.60
CA GLY A 564 23.12 -28.32 -20.59
C GLY A 564 24.15 -29.07 -19.74
N MET A 565 23.87 -30.32 -19.36
CA MET A 565 24.82 -31.17 -18.63
C MET A 565 26.08 -31.46 -19.44
N ASP A 566 25.94 -31.80 -20.72
CA ASP A 566 27.07 -31.98 -21.65
C ASP A 566 27.91 -30.71 -21.79
N GLN A 567 27.27 -29.53 -21.69
CA GLN A 567 27.94 -28.22 -21.71
C GLN A 567 28.45 -27.74 -20.34
N ARG A 568 28.24 -28.50 -19.26
CA ARG A 568 28.52 -28.09 -17.87
C ARG A 568 27.81 -26.79 -17.44
N ILE A 569 26.61 -26.55 -17.96
CA ILE A 569 25.74 -25.45 -17.55
C ILE A 569 24.86 -25.90 -16.39
N SER A 570 24.78 -25.07 -15.34
CA SER A 570 23.87 -25.31 -14.22
C SER A 570 22.44 -24.94 -14.59
N LEU A 571 21.54 -25.93 -14.61
CA LEU A 571 20.12 -25.78 -14.92
C LEU A 571 19.21 -26.22 -13.76
N PRO A 572 19.32 -25.61 -12.57
CA PRO A 572 18.67 -26.12 -11.36
C PRO A 572 17.14 -26.11 -11.43
N CYS A 573 16.50 -25.09 -12.02
CA CYS A 573 15.04 -25.02 -12.12
C CYS A 573 14.48 -25.91 -13.22
N LEU A 574 15.07 -25.93 -14.41
CA LEU A 574 14.68 -26.88 -15.47
C LEU A 574 14.79 -28.33 -14.99
N SER A 575 15.91 -28.67 -14.34
CA SER A 575 16.12 -30.01 -13.78
C SER A 575 15.11 -30.35 -12.69
N ALA A 576 14.85 -29.41 -11.76
CA ALA A 576 13.87 -29.60 -10.69
C ALA A 576 12.45 -29.79 -11.21
N ALA A 577 12.08 -29.10 -12.30
CA ALA A 577 10.77 -29.25 -12.93
C ALA A 577 10.60 -30.67 -13.50
N LEU A 578 11.59 -31.17 -14.26
CA LEU A 578 11.52 -32.50 -14.86
C LEU A 578 11.55 -33.61 -13.80
N GLN A 579 12.40 -33.49 -12.77
CA GLN A 579 12.47 -34.48 -11.70
C GLN A 579 11.19 -34.51 -10.87
N PHE A 580 10.58 -33.35 -10.60
CA PHE A 580 9.26 -33.29 -9.98
C PHE A 580 8.21 -34.00 -10.84
N TRP A 581 8.20 -33.73 -12.15
CA TRP A 581 7.29 -34.36 -13.09
C TRP A 581 7.43 -35.89 -13.13
N TYR A 582 8.65 -36.43 -13.20
CA TYR A 582 8.87 -37.87 -13.09
C TYR A 582 8.39 -38.43 -11.75
N GLY A 583 8.65 -37.72 -10.65
CA GLY A 583 8.21 -38.14 -9.32
C GLY A 583 6.69 -38.28 -9.23
N ILE A 584 5.95 -37.25 -9.65
CA ILE A 584 4.49 -37.21 -9.52
C ILE A 584 3.76 -38.12 -10.52
N THR A 585 4.38 -38.43 -11.66
CA THR A 585 3.83 -39.35 -12.67
C THR A 585 4.25 -40.81 -12.45
N THR A 586 5.07 -41.10 -11.44
CA THR A 586 5.48 -42.47 -11.10
C THR A 586 4.56 -43.08 -10.03
N GLY A 587 3.62 -43.93 -10.45
CA GLY A 587 2.64 -44.55 -9.54
C GLY A 587 3.22 -45.49 -8.47
N LYS A 588 4.44 -46.02 -8.66
CA LYS A 588 5.16 -46.83 -7.68
C LYS A 588 6.57 -46.26 -7.48
N SER A 589 6.73 -45.41 -6.47
CA SER A 589 8.03 -44.80 -6.16
C SER A 589 8.95 -45.76 -5.39
N THR A 590 10.22 -45.35 -5.26
CA THR A 590 11.24 -46.06 -4.47
C THR A 590 11.16 -45.76 -2.96
N ALA A 591 10.12 -45.04 -2.51
CA ALA A 591 9.93 -44.72 -1.09
C ALA A 591 9.65 -45.98 -0.24
N ASN A 592 9.28 -47.10 -0.86
CA ASN A 592 9.19 -48.40 -0.20
C ASN A 592 10.54 -48.83 0.43
N LEU A 593 11.67 -48.56 -0.22
CA LEU A 593 12.99 -48.85 0.34
C LEU A 593 13.31 -47.95 1.54
N ILE A 594 12.93 -46.66 1.46
CA ILE A 594 13.09 -45.72 2.59
C ILE A 594 12.27 -46.22 3.79
N GLN A 595 11.02 -46.64 3.57
CA GLN A 595 10.17 -47.21 4.62
C GLN A 595 10.79 -48.48 5.22
N ALA A 596 11.30 -49.39 4.39
CA ALA A 596 11.98 -50.61 4.86
C ALA A 596 13.24 -50.29 5.67
N GLN A 597 14.06 -49.32 5.23
CA GLN A 597 15.24 -48.87 5.99
C GLN A 597 14.85 -48.31 7.35
N ARG A 598 13.83 -47.43 7.40
CA ARG A 598 13.33 -46.83 8.64
C ARG A 598 12.81 -47.89 9.63
N ASP A 599 12.11 -48.91 9.14
CA ASP A 599 11.70 -50.03 9.98
C ASP A 599 12.89 -50.89 10.42
N TYR A 600 13.85 -51.14 9.53
CA TYR A 600 15.07 -51.90 9.82
C TYR A 600 15.86 -51.35 11.00
N PHE A 601 16.25 -50.07 10.98
CA PHE A 601 17.12 -49.51 12.01
C PHE A 601 16.35 -48.95 13.22
N GLY A 602 15.05 -48.70 13.09
CA GLY A 602 14.30 -47.90 14.07
C GLY A 602 12.90 -48.41 14.42
N ALA A 603 12.47 -49.55 13.87
CA ALA A 603 11.13 -50.11 14.09
C ALA A 603 10.00 -49.08 13.85
N HIS A 604 10.20 -48.18 12.88
CA HIS A 604 9.29 -47.07 12.57
C HIS A 604 7.99 -47.49 11.89
N THR A 605 7.77 -48.78 11.66
CA THR A 605 6.64 -49.37 10.94
C THR A 605 6.54 -48.93 9.47
N TYR A 606 5.77 -49.68 8.69
CA TYR A 606 5.43 -49.37 7.31
C TYR A 606 4.05 -49.93 6.94
N GLU A 607 3.42 -49.38 5.90
CA GLU A 607 2.18 -49.92 5.33
C GLU A 607 2.50 -50.87 4.17
N ARG A 608 1.58 -51.80 3.91
CA ARG A 608 1.69 -52.76 2.80
C ARG A 608 0.60 -52.50 1.76
N THR A 609 0.85 -52.92 0.52
CA THR A 609 -0.11 -52.76 -0.59
C THR A 609 -1.18 -53.86 -0.63
N ASP A 610 -0.98 -54.95 0.11
CA ASP A 610 -1.84 -56.14 0.13
C ASP A 610 -2.62 -56.31 1.44
N THR A 611 -2.30 -55.52 2.47
CA THR A 611 -2.97 -55.56 3.78
C THR A 611 -3.10 -54.16 4.37
N ASN A 612 -4.14 -53.96 5.19
CA ASN A 612 -4.37 -52.70 5.86
C ASN A 612 -3.63 -52.64 7.21
N GLY A 613 -3.17 -51.44 7.57
CA GLY A 613 -2.58 -51.15 8.88
C GLY A 613 -1.04 -51.15 8.89
N PRO A 614 -0.45 -50.74 10.02
CA PRO A 614 1.00 -50.68 10.17
C PRO A 614 1.60 -52.07 10.40
N HIS A 615 2.75 -52.32 9.81
CA HIS A 615 3.55 -53.53 9.96
C HIS A 615 4.95 -53.17 10.46
N THR A 616 5.58 -54.09 11.20
CA THR A 616 7.01 -54.06 11.50
C THR A 616 7.58 -55.44 11.23
N THR A 617 8.84 -55.50 10.79
CA THR A 617 9.53 -56.74 10.48
C THR A 617 10.78 -56.87 11.35
N ASN A 618 11.05 -58.07 11.87
CA ASN A 618 12.37 -58.35 12.43
C ASN A 618 13.33 -58.70 11.29
N TRP A 619 14.04 -57.69 10.81
CA TRP A 619 14.93 -57.82 9.66
C TRP A 619 16.25 -58.57 9.95
N THR A 620 16.53 -58.85 11.23
CA THR A 620 17.81 -59.47 11.67
C THR A 620 17.65 -60.91 12.14
N SER A 621 16.43 -61.36 12.44
CA SER A 621 16.16 -62.79 12.54
C SER A 621 16.29 -63.42 11.16
N ASN A 622 16.96 -64.56 11.06
CA ASN A 622 16.99 -65.36 9.83
C ASN A 622 15.55 -65.56 9.33
N GLY A 623 15.25 -64.94 8.18
CA GLY A 623 13.92 -64.93 7.56
C GLY A 623 13.47 -66.29 7.09
#